data_AF-A0A6B3G3N1-F1
#
_entry.id   AF-A0A6B3G3N1-F1
#
_cell.length_a   1.000
_cell.length_b   1.000
_cell.length_c   1.000
_cell.angle_alpha   90.00
_cell.angle_beta   90.00
_cell.angle_gamma   90.00
#
_symmetry.space_group_name_H-M   'P 1'
#
loop_
_entity.id
_entity.type
_entity.pdbx_description
1 polymer ?
#
loop_
_entity_poly.entity_id
_entity_poly.type
_entity_poly.pdbx_seq_one_letter_code
_entity_poly.pdbx_strand_id
1 'polypeptide(L)'
;DAFAERFTAGMRALTVGDPLEEATDIGPLSTEQGRTDLEELVDDAVGRGAEALCGGRRPDKLGGGLENGWFYEPTVLAGITTAMRIHREETFGPVATLYRVADLDEAIHLANDTPFGLSSNVWTRDAGEQERCAR
;
A
#
# COMPACT_ATOMS: atom_id res chain seq x y z
N ASP A 1 10.24 -7.19 -10.85
CA ASP A 1 9.48 -8.22 -11.58
C ASP A 1 9.10 -9.33 -10.63
N ALA A 2 9.98 -10.28 -10.29
CA ALA A 2 9.63 -11.38 -9.39
C ALA A 2 9.11 -10.97 -7.98
N PHE A 3 9.66 -9.92 -7.37
CA PHE A 3 9.15 -9.41 -6.09
C PHE A 3 7.74 -8.82 -6.24
N ALA A 4 7.57 -7.92 -7.22
CA ALA A 4 6.29 -7.26 -7.50
C ALA A 4 5.18 -8.30 -7.74
N GLU A 5 5.45 -9.31 -8.57
CA GLU A 5 4.52 -10.40 -8.86
C GLU A 5 4.11 -11.17 -7.59
N ARG A 6 5.08 -11.59 -6.77
CA ARG A 6 4.81 -12.35 -5.54
C ARG A 6 4.11 -11.51 -4.48
N PHE A 7 4.51 -10.25 -4.33
CA PHE A 7 3.91 -9.32 -3.39
C PHE A 7 2.45 -9.02 -3.78
N THR A 8 2.20 -8.68 -5.04
CA THR A 8 0.85 -8.48 -5.58
C THR A 8 -0.01 -9.73 -5.46
N ALA A 9 0.54 -10.92 -5.72
CA ALA A 9 -0.18 -12.19 -5.53
C ALA A 9 -0.57 -12.41 -4.06
N GLY A 10 0.32 -12.12 -3.12
CA GLY A 10 0.03 -12.18 -1.69
C GLY A 10 -1.06 -11.20 -1.27
N MET A 11 -0.95 -9.93 -1.69
CA MET A 11 -1.96 -8.90 -1.41
C MET A 11 -3.35 -9.27 -1.98
N ARG A 12 -3.39 -9.81 -3.19
CA ARG A 12 -4.64 -10.24 -3.84
C ARG A 12 -5.29 -11.45 -3.14
N ALA A 13 -4.51 -12.27 -2.44
CA ALA A 13 -5.01 -13.45 -1.75
C ALA A 13 -5.64 -13.12 -0.38
N LEU A 14 -5.48 -11.91 0.14
CA LEU A 14 -6.04 -11.49 1.42
C LEU A 14 -7.57 -11.42 1.35
N THR A 15 -8.21 -11.98 2.37
CA THR A 15 -9.67 -12.05 2.48
C THR A 15 -10.20 -10.79 3.18
N VAL A 16 -11.03 -10.03 2.48
CA VAL A 16 -11.77 -8.88 3.04
C VAL A 16 -13.11 -9.35 3.58
N GLY A 17 -13.44 -9.05 4.85
CA GLY A 17 -14.63 -9.62 5.48
C GLY A 17 -14.95 -9.11 6.88
N ASP A 18 -15.83 -9.84 7.56
CA ASP A 18 -16.22 -9.56 8.95
C ASP A 18 -15.01 -9.77 9.88
N PRO A 19 -14.58 -8.76 10.65
CA PRO A 19 -13.44 -8.89 11.55
C PRO A 19 -13.66 -9.89 12.70
N LEU A 20 -14.89 -10.39 12.92
CA LEU A 20 -15.19 -11.44 13.88
C LEU A 20 -14.96 -12.86 13.33
N GLU A 21 -14.81 -13.01 12.01
CA GLU A 21 -14.55 -14.30 11.37
C GLU A 21 -13.05 -14.61 11.30
N GLU A 22 -12.66 -15.82 11.69
CA GLU A 22 -11.24 -16.24 11.73
C GLU A 22 -10.56 -16.24 10.35
N ALA A 23 -11.36 -16.39 9.28
CA ALA A 23 -10.86 -16.40 7.91
C ALA A 23 -10.62 -14.99 7.32
N THR A 24 -10.96 -13.92 8.06
CA THR A 24 -10.79 -12.53 7.60
C THR A 24 -9.38 -12.04 7.86
N ASP A 25 -8.70 -11.59 6.81
CA ASP A 25 -7.39 -10.93 6.91
C ASP A 25 -7.53 -9.41 7.06
N ILE A 26 -8.50 -8.81 6.38
CA ILE A 26 -8.69 -7.36 6.28
C ILE A 26 -10.14 -6.98 6.62
N GLY A 27 -10.31 -6.25 7.72
CA GLY A 27 -11.58 -5.66 8.13
C GLY A 27 -11.88 -4.31 7.45
N PRO A 28 -12.97 -3.63 7.85
CA PRO A 28 -13.29 -2.30 7.33
C PRO A 28 -12.33 -1.24 7.87
N LEU A 29 -12.22 -0.12 7.16
CA LEU A 29 -11.64 1.09 7.72
C LEU A 29 -12.50 1.63 8.87
N SER A 30 -11.88 2.42 9.75
CA SER A 30 -12.52 2.94 10.96
C SER A 30 -13.58 4.01 10.73
N THR A 31 -13.58 4.70 9.58
CA THR A 31 -14.52 5.78 9.25
C THR A 31 -14.83 5.81 7.74
N GLU A 32 -16.00 6.37 7.39
CA GLU A 32 -16.36 6.63 6.00
C GLU A 32 -15.36 7.59 5.35
N GLN A 33 -15.04 8.68 6.06
CA GLN A 33 -14.10 9.69 5.59
C GLN A 33 -12.73 9.09 5.30
N GLY A 34 -12.20 8.23 6.16
CA GLY A 34 -10.90 7.57 5.94
C GLY A 34 -10.90 6.70 4.68
N ARG A 35 -12.01 6.01 4.37
CA ARG A 35 -12.14 5.29 3.10
C ARG A 35 -12.19 6.25 1.90
N THR A 36 -12.96 7.34 2.00
CA THR A 36 -13.06 8.35 0.93
C THR A 36 -11.71 9.03 0.66
N ASP A 37 -10.98 9.42 1.70
CA ASP A 37 -9.66 10.05 1.56
C ASP A 37 -8.65 9.10 0.89
N LEU A 38 -8.67 7.82 1.30
CA LEU A 38 -7.86 6.78 0.68
C LEU A 38 -8.21 6.58 -0.80
N GLU A 39 -9.49 6.56 -1.14
CA GLU A 39 -9.98 6.46 -2.52
C GLU A 39 -9.46 7.62 -3.37
N GLU A 40 -9.56 8.85 -2.89
CA GLU A 40 -9.07 10.03 -3.60
C GLU A 40 -7.55 9.98 -3.86
N LEU A 41 -6.77 9.45 -2.92
CA LEU A 41 -5.32 9.29 -3.09
C LEU A 41 -4.98 8.23 -4.14
N VAL A 42 -5.72 7.13 -4.17
CA VAL A 42 -5.55 6.08 -5.18
C VAL A 42 -5.96 6.60 -6.57
N ASP A 43 -7.10 7.29 -6.66
CA ASP A 43 -7.61 7.87 -7.89
C ASP A 43 -6.68 8.97 -8.44
N ASP A 44 -6.12 9.83 -7.59
CA ASP A 44 -5.10 10.81 -8.00
C ASP A 44 -3.86 10.12 -8.57
N ALA A 45 -3.36 9.07 -7.91
CA ALA A 45 -2.19 8.34 -8.39
C ALA A 45 -2.46 7.67 -9.75
N VAL A 46 -3.56 6.93 -9.89
CA VAL A 46 -3.94 6.26 -11.13
C VAL A 46 -4.21 7.28 -12.25
N GLY A 47 -4.91 8.38 -11.95
CA GLY A 47 -5.17 9.46 -12.89
C GLY A 47 -3.90 10.16 -13.39
N ARG A 48 -2.80 10.08 -12.64
CA ARG A 48 -1.48 10.60 -13.01
C ARG A 48 -0.55 9.54 -13.61
N GLY A 49 -1.05 8.33 -13.88
CA GLY A 49 -0.33 7.28 -14.58
C GLY A 49 0.30 6.20 -13.69
N ALA A 50 -0.04 6.15 -12.41
CA ALA A 50 0.27 4.98 -11.60
C ALA A 50 -0.52 3.77 -12.09
N GLU A 51 0.04 2.58 -11.93
CA GLU A 51 -0.61 1.31 -12.25
C GLU A 51 -1.09 0.63 -10.97
N ALA A 52 -2.37 0.27 -10.91
CA ALA A 52 -2.90 -0.60 -9.88
C ALA A 52 -2.66 -2.07 -10.26
N LEU A 53 -1.66 -2.71 -9.64
CA LEU A 53 -1.32 -4.12 -9.88
C LEU A 53 -2.38 -5.09 -9.30
N CYS A 54 -3.10 -4.66 -8.28
CA CYS A 54 -4.32 -5.26 -7.77
C CYS A 54 -5.15 -4.23 -7.00
N GLY A 55 -6.41 -4.54 -6.75
CA GLY A 55 -7.31 -3.67 -5.97
C GLY A 55 -7.63 -2.37 -6.69
N GLY A 56 -7.55 -1.26 -5.94
CA GLY A 56 -7.83 0.09 -6.42
C GLY A 56 -9.31 0.43 -6.43
N ARG A 57 -10.12 -0.26 -5.63
CA ARG A 57 -11.57 -0.08 -5.58
C ARG A 57 -12.17 -0.62 -4.28
N ARG A 58 -13.44 -0.28 -4.07
CA ARG A 58 -14.30 -0.95 -3.09
C ARG A 58 -14.60 -2.39 -3.54
N PRO A 59 -14.74 -3.35 -2.61
CA PRO A 59 -15.16 -4.71 -2.96
C PRO A 59 -16.54 -4.73 -3.62
N ASP A 60 -16.70 -5.49 -4.71
CA ASP A 60 -17.93 -5.45 -5.54
C ASP A 60 -19.20 -5.86 -4.76
N LYS A 61 -19.10 -6.87 -3.87
CA LYS A 61 -20.14 -7.25 -2.88
C LYS A 61 -19.53 -8.03 -1.73
N LEU A 62 -19.75 -7.57 -0.51
CA LEU A 62 -19.52 -8.36 0.71
C LEU A 62 -20.88 -8.89 1.18
N GLY A 63 -20.97 -10.19 1.46
CA GLY A 63 -22.18 -10.81 2.00
C GLY A 63 -22.34 -10.59 3.51
N GLY A 64 -23.41 -11.13 4.09
CA GLY A 64 -23.52 -11.25 5.55
C GLY A 64 -23.83 -9.96 6.30
N GLY A 65 -24.40 -8.93 5.66
CA GLY A 65 -24.74 -7.66 6.33
C GLY A 65 -23.62 -6.61 6.32
N LEU A 66 -22.55 -6.86 5.56
CA LEU A 66 -21.38 -5.99 5.48
C LEU A 66 -21.53 -4.86 4.44
N GLU A 67 -22.68 -4.71 3.80
CA GLU A 67 -22.90 -3.79 2.67
C GLU A 67 -22.74 -2.32 3.06
N ASN A 68 -22.90 -2.00 4.36
CA ASN A 68 -22.78 -0.64 4.90
C ASN A 68 -21.40 -0.35 5.52
N GLY A 69 -20.46 -1.30 5.49
CA GLY A 69 -19.13 -1.11 6.05
C GLY A 69 -18.19 -0.32 5.14
N TRP A 70 -17.13 0.23 5.74
CA TRP A 70 -16.15 1.07 5.04
C TRP A 70 -14.97 0.25 4.52
N PHE A 71 -15.25 -0.70 3.63
CA PHE A 71 -14.25 -1.62 3.10
C PHE A 71 -13.53 -1.07 1.86
N TYR A 72 -12.28 -1.50 1.67
CA TYR A 72 -11.48 -1.23 0.50
C TYR A 72 -10.61 -2.44 0.15
N GLU A 73 -10.44 -2.75 -1.14
CA GLU A 73 -9.65 -3.91 -1.55
C GLU A 73 -8.14 -3.70 -1.28
N PRO A 74 -7.40 -4.75 -0.88
CA PRO A 74 -5.95 -4.73 -0.84
C PRO A 74 -5.35 -4.29 -2.17
N THR A 75 -4.62 -3.18 -2.13
CA THR A 75 -4.19 -2.44 -3.31
C THR A 75 -2.68 -2.32 -3.35
N VAL A 76 -2.10 -2.56 -4.52
CA VAL A 76 -0.67 -2.32 -4.78
C VAL A 76 -0.56 -1.39 -5.96
N LEU A 77 0.05 -0.23 -5.74
CA LEU A 77 0.31 0.76 -6.79
C LEU A 77 1.79 0.76 -7.18
N ALA A 78 2.06 0.76 -8.47
CA ALA A 78 3.41 0.90 -9.04
C ALA A 78 3.48 2.12 -9.96
N GLY A 79 4.71 2.54 -10.30
CA GLY A 79 4.93 3.72 -11.14
C GLY A 79 4.65 5.04 -10.41
N ILE A 80 4.80 5.05 -9.08
CA ILE A 80 4.58 6.25 -8.27
C ILE A 80 5.66 7.30 -8.56
N THR A 81 5.23 8.56 -8.67
CA THR A 81 6.11 9.73 -8.88
C THR A 81 5.85 10.79 -7.82
N THR A 82 6.80 11.73 -7.67
CA THR A 82 6.70 12.83 -6.71
C THR A 82 5.54 13.80 -6.98
N ALA A 83 4.93 13.75 -8.17
CA ALA A 83 3.77 14.55 -8.53
C ALA A 83 2.43 13.96 -8.06
N MET A 84 2.43 12.72 -7.55
CA MET A 84 1.25 12.03 -7.04
C MET A 84 1.13 12.25 -5.54
N ARG A 85 -0.08 12.56 -5.05
CA ARG A 85 -0.31 12.86 -3.63
C ARG A 85 0.14 11.74 -2.70
N ILE A 86 -0.10 10.48 -3.10
CA ILE A 86 0.27 9.28 -2.34
C ILE A 86 1.79 9.14 -2.06
N HIS A 87 2.63 9.91 -2.75
CA HIS A 87 4.07 9.94 -2.45
C HIS A 87 4.40 10.73 -1.17
N ARG A 88 3.56 11.71 -0.79
CA ARG A 88 3.77 12.61 0.37
C ARG A 88 2.68 12.52 1.43
N GLU A 89 1.54 11.94 1.09
CA GLU A 89 0.38 11.76 1.96
C GLU A 89 0.23 10.30 2.37
N GLU A 90 -0.35 10.07 3.54
CA GLU A 90 -0.52 8.74 4.11
C GLU A 90 -1.95 8.22 3.85
N THR A 91 -2.09 7.02 3.27
CA THR A 91 -3.40 6.46 2.92
C THR A 91 -4.14 5.83 4.10
N PHE A 92 -3.45 5.42 5.17
CA PHE A 92 -4.04 4.78 6.35
C PHE A 92 -5.04 3.65 6.07
N GLY A 93 -4.76 2.83 5.05
CA GLY A 93 -5.57 1.65 4.74
C GLY A 93 -4.79 0.60 3.95
N PRO A 94 -5.46 -0.38 3.34
CA PRO A 94 -4.82 -1.56 2.76
C PRO A 94 -4.19 -1.26 1.38
N VAL A 95 -3.37 -0.20 1.29
CA VAL A 95 -2.71 0.26 0.07
C VAL A 95 -1.20 0.27 0.29
N ALA A 96 -0.46 -0.40 -0.59
CA ALA A 96 1.00 -0.37 -0.63
C ALA A 96 1.48 0.30 -1.92
N THR A 97 2.50 1.16 -1.81
CA THR A 97 3.22 1.71 -2.96
C THR A 97 4.50 0.92 -3.22
N LEU A 98 4.77 0.62 -4.48
CA LEU A 98 5.93 -0.15 -4.90
C LEU A 98 6.83 0.68 -5.81
N TYR A 99 8.05 0.91 -5.35
CA TYR A 99 9.07 1.64 -6.09
C TYR A 99 10.16 0.68 -6.57
N ARG A 100 10.76 1.03 -7.71
CA ARG A 100 11.97 0.39 -8.22
C ARG A 100 13.07 1.44 -8.29
N VAL A 101 14.22 1.08 -7.76
CA VAL A 101 15.42 1.90 -7.73
C VAL A 101 16.60 1.10 -8.29
N ALA A 102 17.63 1.79 -8.75
CA ALA A 102 18.82 1.20 -9.36
C ALA A 102 19.77 0.60 -8.31
N ASP A 103 19.87 1.24 -7.14
CA ASP A 103 20.81 0.87 -6.09
C ASP A 103 20.34 1.30 -4.70
N LEU A 104 21.17 0.99 -3.70
CA LEU A 104 20.89 1.29 -2.30
C LEU A 104 20.90 2.79 -1.99
N ASP A 105 21.68 3.58 -2.71
CA ASP A 105 21.80 5.03 -2.48
C ASP A 105 20.49 5.71 -2.87
N GLU A 106 19.97 5.35 -4.05
CA GLU A 106 18.66 5.78 -4.50
C GLU A 106 17.54 5.28 -3.58
N ALA A 107 17.64 4.04 -3.07
CA ALA A 107 16.68 3.52 -2.09
C ALA A 107 16.63 4.36 -0.80
N ILE A 108 17.80 4.72 -0.25
CA ILE A 108 17.90 5.54 0.97
C ILE A 108 17.39 6.96 0.70
N HIS A 109 17.75 7.56 -0.44
CA HIS A 109 17.23 8.88 -0.81
C HIS A 109 15.72 8.88 -0.94
N LEU A 110 15.14 7.89 -1.63
CA LEU A 110 13.70 7.78 -1.81
C LEU A 110 12.98 7.51 -0.48
N ALA A 111 13.51 6.64 0.37
CA ALA A 111 12.93 6.36 1.69
C ALA A 111 12.93 7.59 2.61
N ASN A 112 13.94 8.45 2.49
CA ASN A 112 14.03 9.72 3.23
C ASN A 112 13.30 10.88 2.55
N ASP A 113 12.82 10.72 1.31
CA ASP A 113 12.07 11.75 0.58
C ASP A 113 10.59 11.78 1.01
N THR A 114 10.37 11.92 2.30
CA THR A 114 9.06 11.92 2.94
C THR A 114 9.05 12.92 4.10
N PRO A 115 7.93 13.62 4.37
CA PRO A 115 7.85 14.50 5.54
C PRO A 115 7.75 13.74 6.87
N PHE A 116 7.65 12.40 6.82
CA PHE A 116 7.47 11.53 7.99
C PHE A 116 8.78 10.86 8.42
N GLY A 117 8.78 10.18 9.56
CA GLY A 117 9.99 9.53 10.11
C GLY A 117 9.74 8.55 11.26
N LEU A 118 8.64 7.80 11.20
CA LEU A 118 8.22 6.93 12.32
C LEU A 118 9.07 5.66 12.43
N SER A 119 9.15 4.88 11.36
CA SER A 119 9.90 3.63 11.31
C SER A 119 10.22 3.22 9.88
N SER A 120 11.27 2.42 9.71
CA SER A 120 11.65 1.79 8.45
C SER A 120 12.20 0.39 8.72
N ASN A 121 12.17 -0.47 7.71
CA ASN A 121 12.71 -1.83 7.79
C ASN A 121 13.57 -2.10 6.55
N VAL A 122 14.65 -2.86 6.74
CA VAL A 122 15.57 -3.26 5.67
C VAL A 122 15.74 -4.77 5.71
N TRP A 123 15.51 -5.42 4.56
CA TRP A 123 15.68 -6.86 4.40
C TRP A 123 16.87 -7.14 3.50
N THR A 124 18.03 -7.36 4.11
CA THR A 124 19.25 -7.77 3.42
C THR A 124 20.06 -8.75 4.28
N ARG A 125 20.90 -9.55 3.62
CA ARG A 125 21.87 -10.44 4.28
C ARG A 125 23.27 -9.84 4.30
N ASP A 126 23.48 -8.69 3.64
CA ASP A 126 24.76 -8.00 3.62
C ASP A 126 24.92 -7.14 4.87
N ALA A 127 26.00 -7.37 5.63
CA ALA A 127 26.24 -6.65 6.88
C ALA A 127 26.59 -5.17 6.66
N GLY A 128 27.22 -4.83 5.53
CA GLY A 128 27.55 -3.45 5.17
C GLY A 128 26.31 -2.63 4.81
N GLU A 129 25.38 -3.23 4.06
CA GLU A 129 24.07 -2.63 3.78
C GLU A 129 23.26 -2.43 5.07
N GLN A 130 23.25 -3.43 5.97
CA GLN A 130 22.58 -3.33 7.28
C GLN A 130 23.11 -2.16 8.10
N GLU A 131 24.43 -2.05 8.28
CA GLU A 131 25.03 -0.95 9.03
C GLU A 131 24.72 0.40 8.39
N ARG A 132 24.82 0.48 7.07
CA ARG A 132 24.62 1.73 6.34
C ARG A 132 23.19 2.25 6.41
N CYS A 133 22.19 1.36 6.37
CA CYS A 133 20.79 1.78 6.48
C CYS A 133 20.34 2.06 7.92
N ALA A 134 21.03 1.52 8.92
CA ALA A 134 20.70 1.73 10.33
C ALA A 134 21.22 3.06 10.90
N ARG A 135 22.06 3.78 10.15
CA ARG A 135 22.74 5.01 10.56
C ARG A 135 22.14 6.24 9.89
#